data_AF-A0A7X7CW74-F1
#
_entry.id   AF-A0A7X7CW74-F1
#
_cell.length_a   1.000
_cell.length_b   1.000
_cell.length_c   1.000
_cell.angle_alpha   90.00
_cell.angle_beta   90.00
_cell.angle_gamma   90.00
#
_symmetry.space_group_name_H-M   'P 1'
#
loop_
_entity.id
_entity.type
_entity.pdbx_description
1 polymer ?
#
loop_
_entity_poly.entity_id
_entity_poly.type
_entity_poly.pdbx_seq_one_letter_code
_entity_poly.pdbx_strand_id
1 'polypeptide(L)' 'KRADATQMASYLQRVPLGRTGSPEEVVGPVVFLVSPWASYVTGAVLPVDGGYLAA' A
#
# COMPACT_ATOMS: atom_id res chain seq x y z
N LYS A 1 10.21 -11.19 -13.83
CA LYS A 1 9.21 -12.28 -13.85
C LYS A 1 7.84 -11.65 -14.01
N ARG A 2 7.13 -11.91 -15.11
CA ARG A 2 5.72 -11.51 -15.26
C ARG A 2 4.92 -12.44 -14.35
N ALA A 3 4.15 -11.90 -13.40
CA ALA A 3 3.23 -12.73 -12.64
C ALA A 3 2.27 -13.41 -13.62
N ASP A 4 2.02 -14.70 -13.42
CA ASP A 4 1.00 -15.42 -14.17
C ASP A 4 -0.34 -14.70 -13.98
N ALA A 5 -1.13 -14.54 -15.04
CA ALA A 5 -2.38 -13.76 -15.00
C ALA A 5 -3.34 -14.28 -13.93
N THR A 6 -3.31 -15.60 -13.69
CA THR A 6 -4.07 -16.27 -12.62
C THR A 6 -3.62 -15.83 -11.22
N GLN A 7 -2.30 -15.65 -11.00
CA GLN A 7 -1.77 -15.17 -9.73
C GLN A 7 -2.12 -13.70 -9.49
N MET A 8 -2.16 -12.88 -10.54
CA MET A 8 -2.58 -11.49 -10.41
C MET A 8 -4.07 -11.40 -10.06
N ALA A 9 -4.91 -12.21 -10.70
CA ALA A 9 -6.35 -12.24 -10.42
C ALA A 9 -6.65 -12.63 -8.97
N SER A 10 -5.97 -13.66 -8.43
CA SER A 10 -6.16 -14.08 -7.04
C SER A 10 -5.66 -13.05 -6.03
N TYR A 11 -4.58 -12.33 -6.34
CA TYR A 11 -4.11 -11.19 -5.54
C TYR A 11 -5.17 -10.08 -5.49
N LEU A 12 -5.69 -9.65 -6.64
CA LEU A 12 -6.65 -8.55 -6.72
C LEU A 12 -7.97 -8.83 -6.00
N GLN A 13 -8.40 -10.09 -5.90
CA GLN A 13 -9.58 -10.46 -5.10
C GLN A 13 -9.43 -10.14 -3.61
N ARG A 14 -8.20 -10.03 -3.12
CA ARG A 14 -7.88 -9.73 -1.72
C ARG A 14 -7.53 -8.27 -1.49
N VAL A 15 -7.49 -7.45 -2.55
CA VAL A 15 -7.27 -6.01 -2.45
C VAL A 15 -8.63 -5.32 -2.55
N PRO A 16 -9.16 -4.71 -1.48
CA PRO A 16 -10.45 -4.02 -1.51
C PRO A 16 -10.58 -2.97 -2.62
N LEU A 17 -9.50 -2.26 -2.96
CA LEU A 17 -9.50 -1.32 -4.10
C LEU A 17 -9.58 -2.00 -5.48
N GLY A 18 -9.47 -3.32 -5.57
CA GLY A 18 -9.62 -4.10 -6.80
C GLY A 18 -8.55 -3.84 -7.87
N ARG A 19 -7.47 -3.12 -7.52
CA ARG A 19 -6.38 -2.76 -8.43
C ARG A 19 -5.04 -2.83 -7.73
N THR A 20 -3.97 -2.95 -8.52
CA THR A 20 -2.61 -2.74 -8.00
C THR A 20 -2.41 -1.26 -7.66
N GLY A 21 -1.55 -1.01 -6.67
CA GLY A 21 -1.06 0.34 -6.41
C GLY A 21 -0.09 0.81 -7.50
N SER A 22 0.06 2.13 -7.63
CA SER A 22 1.15 2.73 -8.41
C SER A 22 2.28 3.24 -7.50
N PRO A 23 3.52 3.36 -8.00
CA PRO A 23 4.64 3.89 -7.21
C PRO A 23 4.36 5.27 -6.59
N GLU A 24 3.58 6.11 -7.28
CA GLU A 24 3.23 7.47 -6.88
C GLU A 24 2.37 7.50 -5.60
N GLU A 25 1.60 6.43 -5.34
CA GLU A 25 0.73 6.35 -4.15
C GLU A 25 1.51 6.18 -2.84
N VAL A 26 2.78 5.78 -2.91
CA VAL A 26 3.68 5.69 -1.73
C VAL A 26 4.30 7.04 -1.38
N VAL A 27 4.39 7.96 -2.35
CA VAL A 27 5.07 9.25 -2.17
C VAL A 27 4.43 10.08 -1.06
N GLY A 28 3.10 10.24 -1.08
CA GLY A 28 2.37 11.00 -0.06
C GLY A 28 2.58 10.47 1.36
N PRO A 29 2.35 9.17 1.63
CA PRO A 29 2.61 8.55 2.93
C PRO A 29 4.06 8.71 3.40
N VAL A 30 5.05 8.54 2.51
CA VAL A 30 6.46 8.74 2.86
C VAL A 30 6.73 10.21 3.22
N VAL A 31 6.23 11.15 2.41
CA VAL A 31 6.36 12.59 2.68
C VAL A 31 5.74 12.95 4.03
N PHE A 32 4.57 12.40 4.36
CA PHE A 32 3.97 12.56 5.68
C PHE A 32 4.92 12.08 6.79
N LEU A 33 5.44 10.85 6.68
CA LEU A 33 6.29 10.24 7.70
C LEU A 33 7.62 11.00 7.93
N VAL A 34 8.17 11.65 6.90
CA VAL A 34 9.40 12.46 7.02
C VAL A 34 9.13 13.93 7.35
N SER A 35 7.87 14.35 7.39
CA SER A 35 7.48 15.73 7.68
C SER A 35 7.34 15.99 9.19
N PRO A 36 7.30 17.27 9.62
CA PRO A 36 6.98 17.64 11.00
C PRO A 36 5.61 17.14 11.49
N TRP A 37 4.67 16.83 10.59
CA TRP A 37 3.36 16.30 10.96
C TRP A 37 3.42 14.91 11.60
N ALA A 38 4.49 14.15 11.35
CA ALA A 38 4.74 12.86 11.97
C ALA A 38 5.59 12.94 13.25
N SER A 39 5.78 14.13 13.84
CA SER A 39 6.69 14.37 14.99
C SER A 39 6.44 13.52 16.24
N TYR A 40 5.25 12.92 16.38
CA TYR A 40 4.92 12.01 17.48
C TYR A 40 4.54 10.60 17.00
N VAL A 41 4.81 10.28 15.74
CA VAL A 41 4.59 8.96 15.14
C VAL A 41 5.91 8.20 15.16
N THR A 42 6.03 7.22 16.05
CA THR A 42 7.21 6.36 16.16
C THR A 42 6.79 4.92 16.47
N GLY A 43 7.54 3.93 15.98
CA GLY A 43 7.23 2.51 16.17
C GLY A 43 5.97 2.00 15.45
N ALA A 44 5.38 2.82 14.57
CA ALA A 44 4.17 2.47 13.82
C ALA A 44 4.49 1.99 12.40
N VAL A 45 3.66 1.08 11.89
CA VAL A 45 3.65 0.66 10.48
C VAL A 45 2.41 1.27 9.83
N LEU A 46 2.59 1.96 8.70
CA LEU A 46 1.51 2.52 7.90
C LEU A 46 1.34 1.71 6.60
N PRO A 47 0.34 0.82 6.50
CA PRO A 47 0.07 0.09 5.26
C PRO A 47 -0.35 1.03 4.13
N VAL A 48 0.26 0.83 2.96
CA VAL A 48 -0.11 1.50 1.69
C VAL A 48 -0.33 0.41 0.65
N ASP A 49 -1.44 -0.33 0.78
CA ASP A 49 -1.65 -1.62 0.11
C ASP A 49 -3.05 -1.79 -0.50
N GLY A 50 -3.82 -0.69 -0.59
CA GLY A 50 -5.20 -0.73 -1.09
C GLY A 50 -6.17 -1.54 -0.22
N GLY A 51 -5.84 -1.74 1.05
CA GLY A 51 -6.67 -2.42 2.05
C GLY A 51 -6.36 -3.92 2.19
N TYR A 52 -5.30 -4.42 1.56
CA TYR A 52 -4.97 -5.84 1.53
C TYR A 52 -4.78 -6.46 2.92
N LEU A 53 -4.12 -5.76 3.85
CA LEU A 53 -3.91 -6.25 5.22
C LEU A 53 -5.15 -6.16 6.13
N ALA A 54 -6.18 -5.43 5.73
CA ALA A 54 -7.40 -5.24 6.53
C ALA A 54 -8.50 -6.28 6.24
N ALA A 55 -8.40 -6.99 5.11
CA ALA A 55 -9.40 -7.91 4.59
C ALA A 55 -9.06 -9.40 4.84
#